data_AF-A0A8X8GCJ2-F1
#
_entry.id   AF-A0A8X8GCJ2-F1
#
_cell.length_a   1.000
_cell.length_b   1.000
_cell.length_c   1.000
_cell.angle_alpha   90.00
_cell.angle_beta   90.00
_cell.angle_gamma   90.00
#
_symmetry.space_group_name_H-M   'P 1'
#
loop_
_entity.id
_entity.type
_entity.pdbx_description
1 polymer ?
#
loop_
_entity_poly.entity_id
_entity_poly.type
_entity_poly.pdbx_seq_one_letter_code
_entity_poly.pdbx_strand_id
1 'polypeptide(L)'
;MSQFVFSVPAKGDFDSTVAQVTEALKVEGFGVLTTIDVAATLKAKLGIEGQPYIILGACNPHYAHQALMAEPDIGALLPCNVVVREDDNGKVSVVFMDPAAVLGMVD
;
A
#
# COMPACT_ATOMS: atom_id res chain seq x y z
N MET A 1 6.33 -15.61 -4.85
CA MET A 1 5.54 -14.41 -4.52
C MET A 1 4.79 -14.71 -3.24
N SER A 2 4.70 -13.75 -2.31
CA SER A 2 3.95 -13.95 -1.07
C SER A 2 2.47 -14.15 -1.38
N GLN A 3 1.78 -15.01 -0.60
CA GLN A 3 0.39 -15.42 -0.89
C GLN A 3 -0.66 -14.32 -0.61
N PHE A 4 -0.25 -13.12 -0.18
CA PHE A 4 -1.15 -12.05 0.27
C PHE A 4 -0.95 -10.71 -0.47
N VAL A 5 -0.19 -10.71 -1.58
CA VAL A 5 0.07 -9.50 -2.36
C VAL A 5 0.10 -9.74 -3.86
N PHE A 6 -0.24 -8.70 -4.61
CA PHE A 6 0.14 -8.52 -6.00
C PHE A 6 1.38 -7.63 -6.08
N SER A 7 2.27 -7.87 -7.04
CA SER A 7 3.42 -6.98 -7.27
C SER A 7 3.66 -6.75 -8.75
N VAL A 8 3.95 -5.50 -9.09
CA VAL A 8 4.25 -5.08 -10.46
C VAL A 8 5.52 -4.23 -10.45
N PRO A 9 6.52 -4.53 -11.30
CA PRO A 9 7.68 -3.66 -11.46
C PRO A 9 7.26 -2.34 -12.12
N ALA A 10 7.72 -1.22 -11.57
CA ALA A 10 7.50 0.09 -12.17
C ALA A 10 8.56 0.38 -13.25
N LYS A 11 8.21 1.27 -14.19
CA LYS A 11 9.13 1.72 -15.26
C LYS A 11 9.77 3.08 -14.97
N GLY A 12 9.23 3.85 -14.02
CA GLY A 12 9.71 5.17 -13.63
C GLY A 12 10.58 5.13 -12.37
N ASP A 13 11.09 6.29 -11.99
CA ASP A 13 11.71 6.49 -10.68
C ASP A 13 10.68 6.41 -9.53
N PHE A 14 11.19 6.43 -8.31
CA PHE A 14 10.38 6.24 -7.11
C PHE A 14 9.26 7.29 -6.98
N ASP A 15 9.61 8.57 -7.06
CA ASP A 15 8.68 9.69 -6.84
C ASP A 15 7.59 9.74 -7.92
N SER A 16 7.97 9.57 -9.19
CA SER A 16 7.01 9.51 -10.30
C SER A 16 6.10 8.29 -10.18
N THR A 17 6.60 7.16 -9.68
CA THR A 17 5.80 5.97 -9.43
C THR A 17 4.78 6.20 -8.32
N VAL A 18 5.17 6.84 -7.21
CA VAL A 18 4.24 7.20 -6.12
C VAL A 18 3.12 8.11 -6.64
N ALA A 19 3.45 9.11 -7.45
CA ALA A 19 2.47 10.01 -8.06
C ALA A 19 1.52 9.27 -9.02
N GLN A 20 2.06 8.39 -9.88
CA GLN A 20 1.26 7.59 -10.82
C GLN A 20 0.31 6.64 -10.10
N VAL A 21 0.79 5.95 -9.06
CA VAL A 21 -0.06 5.04 -8.25
C VAL A 21 -1.17 5.82 -7.57
N THR A 22 -0.86 6.99 -6.99
CA THR A 22 -1.85 7.83 -6.33
C THR A 22 -2.96 8.28 -7.27
N GLU A 23 -2.61 8.70 -8.49
CA GLU A 23 -3.61 9.10 -9.49
C GLU A 23 -4.40 7.89 -10.02
N ALA A 24 -3.75 6.75 -10.26
CA ALA A 24 -4.43 5.53 -10.68
C ALA A 24 -5.46 5.04 -9.65
N LEU A 25 -5.11 5.08 -8.36
CA LEU A 25 -6.04 4.77 -7.27
C LEU A 25 -7.27 5.70 -7.32
N LYS A 26 -7.05 7.00 -7.50
CA LYS A 26 -8.11 7.99 -7.59
C LYS A 26 -9.06 7.74 -8.76
N VAL A 27 -8.53 7.38 -9.94
CA VAL A 27 -9.32 7.03 -11.13
C VAL A 27 -10.26 5.85 -10.84
N GLU A 28 -9.79 4.86 -10.08
CA GLU A 28 -10.57 3.70 -9.65
C GLU A 28 -11.46 3.97 -8.40
N GLY A 29 -11.56 5.22 -7.97
CA GLY A 29 -12.39 5.64 -6.83
C GLY A 29 -11.80 5.38 -5.45
N PHE A 30 -10.51 5.04 -5.36
CA PHE A 30 -9.78 4.94 -4.11
C PHE A 30 -9.13 6.28 -3.74
N GLY A 31 -9.34 6.73 -2.51
CA GLY A 31 -8.58 7.84 -1.92
C GLY A 31 -7.38 7.33 -1.12
N VAL A 32 -6.29 8.09 -1.10
CA VAL A 32 -5.17 7.86 -0.17
C VAL A 32 -5.47 8.58 1.14
N LEU A 33 -5.73 7.81 2.20
CA LEU A 33 -6.07 8.33 3.53
C LEU A 33 -4.83 8.58 4.39
N THR A 34 -3.79 7.76 4.19
CA THR A 34 -2.55 7.82 4.94
C THR A 34 -1.36 7.59 4.02
N THR A 35 -0.26 8.26 4.33
CA THR A 35 1.03 8.04 3.68
C THR A 35 2.06 7.86 4.78
N ILE A 36 2.77 6.74 4.74
CA ILE A 36 3.83 6.41 5.69
C ILE A 36 5.13 6.30 4.92
N ASP A 37 6.04 7.23 5.17
CA ASP A 37 7.42 7.14 4.71
C ASP A 37 8.21 6.28 5.71
N VAL A 38 8.41 5.01 5.37
CA VAL A 38 9.07 4.04 6.25
C VAL A 38 10.55 4.36 6.36
N ALA A 39 11.21 4.72 5.26
CA ALA A 39 12.63 5.05 5.24
C ALA A 39 12.93 6.26 6.13
N ALA A 40 12.16 7.34 5.99
CA ALA A 40 12.30 8.52 6.84
C ALA A 40 11.99 8.21 8.31
N THR A 41 10.96 7.41 8.58
CA THR A 41 10.57 7.04 9.94
C THR A 41 11.66 6.21 10.64
N LEU A 42 12.21 5.21 9.97
CA LEU A 42 13.28 4.36 10.52
C LEU A 42 14.56 5.16 10.74
N LYS A 43 14.92 6.06 9.82
CA LYS A 43 16.05 6.98 10.01
C LYS A 43 15.85 7.87 11.24
N ALA A 44 14.68 8.50 11.37
CA ALA A 44 14.40 9.42 12.47
C ALA A 44 14.31 8.74 13.84
N LYS A 45 13.77 7.52 13.91
CA LYS A 45 13.53 6.83 15.19
C LYS A 45 14.66 5.90 15.61
N LEU A 46 15.34 5.27 14.65
CA LEU A 46 16.30 4.21 14.89
C LEU A 46 17.69 4.53 14.31
N GLY A 47 17.84 5.61 13.54
CA GLY A 47 19.10 5.93 12.86
C GLY A 47 19.45 4.97 11.72
N ILE A 48 18.49 4.13 11.29
CA ILE A 48 18.71 3.14 10.22
C ILE A 48 18.44 3.81 8.88
N GLU A 49 19.43 3.79 8.00
CA GLU A 49 19.26 4.18 6.60
C GLU A 49 18.75 3.00 5.78
N GLY A 50 17.86 3.26 4.83
CA GLY A 50 17.29 2.25 3.95
C GLY A 50 16.83 2.86 2.63
N GLN A 51 16.53 1.98 1.68
CA GLN A 51 16.02 2.39 0.38
C GLN A 51 14.65 3.08 0.48
N PRO A 52 14.28 3.93 -0.49
CA PRO A 52 12.95 4.52 -0.58
C PRO A 52 11.84 3.49 -0.39
N TYR A 53 10.95 3.75 0.57
CA TYR A 53 9.87 2.85 0.94
C TYR A 53 8.69 3.64 1.50
N ILE A 54 7.59 3.68 0.73
CA ILE A 54 6.35 4.36 1.10
C ILE A 54 5.21 3.35 1.15
N ILE A 55 4.36 3.47 2.17
CA ILE A 55 3.08 2.78 2.26
C ILE A 55 1.97 3.82 2.12
N LEU A 56 1.09 3.62 1.14
CA LEU A 56 -0.13 4.38 0.93
C LEU A 56 -1.31 3.56 1.48
N GLY A 57 -2.05 4.12 2.41
CA GLY A 57 -3.32 3.53 2.86
C GLY A 57 -4.44 3.98 1.94
N ALA A 58 -4.81 3.14 0.97
CA ALA A 58 -5.83 3.42 -0.02
C ALA A 58 -7.20 2.87 0.40
N CYS A 59 -8.26 3.63 0.19
CA CYS A 59 -9.60 3.24 0.59
C CYS A 59 -10.66 3.72 -0.41
N ASN A 60 -11.55 2.81 -0.82
CA ASN A 60 -12.79 3.16 -1.48
C ASN A 60 -13.93 3.12 -0.44
N PRO A 61 -14.63 4.22 -0.17
CA PRO A 61 -15.61 4.29 0.92
C PRO A 61 -16.80 3.35 0.72
N HIS A 62 -17.20 3.03 -0.51
CA HIS A 62 -18.31 2.11 -0.77
C HIS A 62 -17.94 0.68 -0.34
N TYR A 63 -16.73 0.22 -0.71
CA TYR A 63 -16.25 -1.10 -0.32
C TYR A 63 -15.93 -1.18 1.17
N ALA A 64 -15.30 -0.16 1.74
CA ALA A 64 -15.03 -0.12 3.18
C ALA A 64 -16.32 -0.16 4.01
N HIS A 65 -17.35 0.59 3.61
CA HIS A 65 -18.65 0.53 4.27
C HIS A 65 -19.28 -0.87 4.17
N GLN A 66 -19.29 -1.48 2.98
CA GLN A 66 -19.81 -2.84 2.81
C GLN A 66 -19.07 -3.86 3.68
N ALA A 67 -17.73 -3.80 3.72
CA ALA A 67 -16.92 -4.69 4.53
C ALA A 67 -17.22 -4.53 6.03
N LEU A 68 -17.25 -3.28 6.54
CA LEU A 68 -17.55 -2.99 7.95
C LEU A 68 -18.97 -3.40 8.36
N MET A 69 -19.93 -3.38 7.43
CA MET A 69 -21.29 -3.87 7.71
C MET A 69 -21.37 -5.40 7.75
N ALA A 70 -20.51 -6.09 7.02
CA ALA A 70 -20.45 -7.54 7.00
C ALA A 70 -19.65 -8.10 8.19
N GLU A 71 -18.51 -7.47 8.51
CA GLU A 71 -17.62 -7.83 9.61
C GLU A 71 -17.10 -6.55 10.29
N PRO A 72 -17.66 -6.14 11.45
CA PRO A 72 -17.24 -4.93 12.15
C PRO A 72 -15.75 -4.88 12.49
N ASP A 73 -15.11 -6.02 12.80
CA ASP A 73 -13.70 -6.07 13.20
C ASP A 73 -12.74 -5.99 12.01
N ILE A 74 -13.25 -6.02 10.76
CA ILE A 74 -12.43 -5.89 9.54
C ILE A 74 -11.69 -4.55 9.47
N GLY A 75 -12.13 -3.55 10.25
CA GLY A 75 -11.43 -2.28 10.39
C GLY A 75 -9.95 -2.43 10.81
N ALA A 76 -9.59 -3.51 11.50
CA ALA A 76 -8.20 -3.83 11.84
C ALA A 76 -7.31 -4.12 10.62
N LEU A 77 -7.92 -4.44 9.47
CA LEU A 77 -7.26 -4.76 8.19
C LEU A 77 -7.42 -3.66 7.14
N LEU A 78 -8.10 -2.56 7.49
CA LEU A 78 -8.27 -1.38 6.64
C LEU A 78 -7.32 -0.25 7.07
N PRO A 79 -6.93 0.67 6.16
CA PRO A 79 -7.21 0.69 4.71
C PRO A 79 -6.35 -0.32 3.92
N CYS A 80 -6.63 -0.49 2.63
CA CYS A 80 -5.85 -1.36 1.76
C CYS A 80 -4.45 -0.76 1.55
N ASN A 81 -3.41 -1.47 2.00
CA ASN A 81 -2.03 -1.01 1.85
C ASN A 81 -1.53 -1.16 0.41
N VAL A 82 -0.96 -0.09 -0.12
CA VAL A 82 -0.22 -0.05 -1.38
C VAL A 82 1.20 0.42 -1.09
N VAL A 83 2.18 -0.43 -1.36
CA VAL A 83 3.59 -0.13 -1.11
C VAL A 83 4.26 0.26 -2.41
N VAL A 84 5.02 1.35 -2.38
CA VAL A 84 6.03 1.66 -3.39
C VAL A 84 7.38 1.53 -2.72
N ARG A 85 8.25 0.67 -3.25
CA ARG A 85 9.58 0.43 -2.70
C ARG A 85 10.62 0.32 -3.79
N GLU A 86 11.84 0.75 -3.48
CA GLU A 86 13.03 0.56 -4.30
C GLU A 86 13.91 -0.55 -3.69
N ASP A 87 14.54 -1.36 -4.53
CA ASP A 87 15.55 -2.34 -4.10
C ASP A 87 16.98 -1.79 -4.23
N ASP A 88 17.98 -2.55 -3.78
CA ASP A 88 19.38 -2.11 -3.80
C ASP A 88 19.96 -1.91 -5.21
N ASN A 89 19.26 -2.33 -6.27
CA ASN A 89 19.64 -2.10 -7.66
C ASN A 89 18.90 -0.89 -8.26
N GLY A 90 18.17 -0.12 -7.45
CA GLY A 90 17.37 1.01 -7.90
C GLY A 90 16.06 0.61 -8.60
N LYS A 91 15.63 -0.66 -8.49
CA LYS A 91 14.41 -1.12 -9.15
C LYS A 91 13.20 -0.81 -8.27
N VAL A 92 12.28 0.00 -8.82
CA VAL A 92 11.04 0.35 -8.15
C VAL A 92 9.96 -0.72 -8.42
N SER A 93 9.23 -1.10 -7.38
CA SER A 93 8.09 -2.00 -7.46
C SER A 93 6.91 -1.47 -6.67
N VAL A 94 5.72 -1.68 -7.23
CA VAL A 94 4.45 -1.45 -6.54
C VAL A 94 3.95 -2.78 -6.02
N VAL A 95 3.52 -2.82 -4.76
CA VAL A 95 2.96 -4.01 -4.11
C VAL A 95 1.60 -3.63 -3.54
N PHE A 96 0.56 -4.34 -3.95
CA PHE A 96 -0.80 -4.13 -3.47
C PHE A 96 -1.21 -5.32 -2.62
N MET A 97 -1.80 -5.07 -1.45
CA MET A 97 -2.41 -6.11 -0.63
C MET A 97 -3.50 -6.85 -1.43
N ASP A 98 -3.45 -8.17 -1.51
CA ASP A 98 -4.53 -8.95 -2.13
C ASP A 98 -5.74 -9.01 -1.18
N PRO A 99 -6.86 -8.34 -1.49
CA PRO A 99 -8.01 -8.31 -0.59
C PRO A 99 -8.61 -9.70 -0.39
N ALA A 100 -8.57 -10.59 -1.39
CA ALA A 100 -9.13 -11.94 -1.25
C ALA A 100 -8.31 -12.78 -0.26
N ALA A 101 -6.98 -12.68 -0.35
CA ALA A 101 -6.09 -13.37 0.57
C ALA A 101 -6.20 -12.85 2.01
N VAL A 102 -6.40 -11.53 2.20
CA VAL A 102 -6.54 -10.91 3.52
C VAL A 102 -7.91 -11.19 4.13
N LEU A 103 -8.98 -11.12 3.34
CA LEU A 103 -10.32 -11.50 3.81
C LEU A 103 -10.40 -12.99 4.17
N GLY A 104 -9.71 -13.86 3.44
CA GLY A 104 -9.60 -15.27 3.81
C GLY A 104 -8.83 -15.56 5.12
N MET A 105 -8.25 -14.54 5.78
CA MET A 105 -7.62 -14.69 7.11
C MET A 105 -8.60 -14.47 8.28
N VAL A 106 -9.79 -13.91 8.01
CA VAL A 106 -10.82 -13.65 9.03
C VAL A 106 -12.00 -14.64 8.94
N ASP A 107 -11.96 -15.56 7.99
CA ASP A 107 -12.91 -16.69 7.86
C ASP A 107 -12.57 -17.87 8.79
#